data_AF-A0A7Y3PEI1-F1
#
_entry.id   AF-A0A7Y3PEI1-F1
#
_cell.length_a   1.000
_cell.length_b   1.000
_cell.length_c   1.000
_cell.angle_alpha   90.00
_cell.angle_beta   90.00
_cell.angle_gamma   90.00
#
_symmetry.space_group_name_H-M   'P 1'
#
loop_
_entity.id
_entity.type
_entity.pdbx_description
1 polymer ?
#
loop_
_entity_poly.entity_id
_entity_poly.type
_entity_poly.pdbx_seq_one_letter_code
_entity_poly.pdbx_strand_id
1 'polypeptide(L)'
;MNLERKARYGLAFVLLVQLVGGLVLGSMALASKSSISRFKVNQTALSSDIRTISSAFWKYDDDMNNYAFLSSLGQLSNATPFKPAAKVDASQLHSSVADLIARTPAGSAVNLLSVRIMKDVNAYNNVVDAVFSADANHQYAKALNMQLNANTVPSNDLTAALPKLVKVVASQQNSTLNSIDSNQTLLLVTAMLEVILAIALVLGLGVFFKKIVVSPTRDLKRYLTFLLEGGAKVELDTTSKDEFGDLARVIALFSSTLNSVVEASTELGTHVKELESTAVAISRTSESSVAIVSEAEEATSRIAANVAQVNTAVGELKEAISEIAQGASKAVSVVNEADVFTS
;
A
#
# COMPACT_ATOMS: atom_id res chain seq x y z
N MET A 1 -9.64 -17.30 3.18
CA MET A 1 -9.57 -15.93 3.74
C MET A 1 -10.04 -14.99 2.64
N ASN A 2 -11.12 -14.24 2.90
CA ASN A 2 -11.76 -13.35 1.94
C ASN A 2 -10.80 -12.30 1.37
N LEU A 3 -11.00 -11.90 0.11
CA LEU A 3 -10.19 -10.89 -0.59
C LEU A 3 -10.04 -9.62 0.22
N GLU A 4 -11.14 -9.23 0.83
CA GLU A 4 -11.26 -8.05 1.67
C GLU A 4 -10.30 -8.10 2.86
N ARG A 5 -10.18 -9.23 3.57
CA ARG A 5 -9.17 -9.37 4.64
C ARG A 5 -7.76 -9.22 4.11
N LYS A 6 -7.44 -9.84 2.97
CA LYS A 6 -6.11 -9.73 2.36
C LYS A 6 -5.76 -8.29 2.03
N ALA A 7 -6.71 -7.56 1.43
CA ALA A 7 -6.55 -6.15 1.10
C ALA A 7 -6.39 -5.29 2.37
N ARG A 8 -7.22 -5.51 3.40
CA ARG A 8 -7.14 -4.80 4.68
C ARG A 8 -5.80 -5.05 5.39
N TYR A 9 -5.33 -6.31 5.46
CA TYR A 9 -4.03 -6.62 6.07
C TYR A 9 -2.86 -6.04 5.28
N GLY A 10 -2.92 -6.10 3.94
CA GLY A 10 -1.93 -5.47 3.07
C GLY A 10 -1.84 -3.97 3.34
N LEU A 11 -2.97 -3.26 3.30
CA LEU A 11 -3.03 -1.81 3.52
C LEU A 11 -2.62 -1.41 4.94
N ALA A 12 -3.05 -2.16 5.96
CA ALA A 12 -2.62 -1.94 7.34
C ALA A 12 -1.11 -2.11 7.51
N PHE A 13 -0.52 -3.11 6.86
CA PHE A 13 0.94 -3.32 6.87
C PHE A 13 1.69 -2.16 6.20
N VAL A 14 1.22 -1.68 5.05
CA VAL A 14 1.79 -0.50 4.37
C VAL A 14 1.80 0.71 5.29
N LEU A 15 0.63 1.02 5.88
CA LEU A 15 0.46 2.17 6.75
C LEU A 15 1.35 2.06 7.99
N LEU A 16 1.48 0.86 8.57
CA LEU A 16 2.36 0.63 9.71
C LEU A 16 3.82 0.88 9.35
N VAL A 17 4.30 0.34 8.22
CA VAL A 17 5.68 0.53 7.76
C VAL A 17 5.98 2.02 7.52
N GLN A 18 5.07 2.74 6.85
CA GLN A 18 5.21 4.17 6.58
C GLN A 18 5.16 5.01 7.87
N LEU A 19 4.29 4.64 8.82
CA LEU A 19 4.18 5.35 10.09
C LEU A 19 5.44 5.15 10.95
N VAL A 20 5.97 3.92 11.00
CA VAL A 20 7.22 3.63 11.73
C VAL A 20 8.41 4.33 11.07
N GLY A 21 8.53 4.29 9.73
CA GLY A 21 9.57 4.99 8.98
C GLY A 21 9.55 6.50 9.26
N GLY A 22 8.39 7.13 9.08
CA GLY A 22 8.21 8.56 9.32
C GLY A 22 8.48 8.98 10.77
N LEU A 23 8.12 8.15 11.76
CA LEU A 23 8.46 8.40 13.17
C LEU A 23 9.97 8.34 13.41
N VAL A 24 10.66 7.36 12.83
CA VAL A 24 12.12 7.24 12.93
C VAL A 24 12.79 8.46 12.30
N LEU A 25 12.44 8.84 11.07
CA LEU A 25 12.96 10.04 10.42
C LEU A 25 12.68 11.32 11.21
N GLY A 26 11.45 11.48 11.69
CA GLY A 26 11.05 12.63 12.50
C GLY A 26 11.89 12.73 13.78
N SER A 27 12.10 11.61 14.48
CA SER A 27 12.93 11.57 15.69
C SER A 27 14.40 11.92 15.39
N MET A 28 14.96 11.40 14.31
CA MET A 28 16.33 11.71 13.87
C MET A 28 16.48 13.19 13.47
N ALA A 29 15.49 13.75 12.77
CA ALA A 29 15.48 15.16 12.38
C ALA A 29 15.46 16.09 13.60
N LEU A 30 14.62 15.79 14.59
CA LEU A 30 14.52 16.56 15.82
C LEU A 30 15.82 16.46 16.65
N ALA A 31 16.40 15.26 16.76
CA ALA A 31 17.68 15.05 17.44
C ALA A 31 18.83 15.82 16.76
N SER A 32 18.86 15.82 15.42
CA SER A 32 19.84 16.57 14.63
C SER A 32 19.70 18.08 14.84
N LYS A 33 18.47 18.63 14.75
CA LYS A 33 18.19 20.06 14.98
C LYS A 33 18.59 20.51 16.38
N SER A 34 18.25 19.73 17.40
CA SER A 34 18.65 20.00 18.80
C SER A 34 20.16 19.98 18.97
N SER A 35 20.85 19.03 18.34
CA SER A 35 22.31 18.92 18.40
C SER A 35 23.00 20.10 17.72
N ILE A 36 22.50 20.54 16.56
CA ILE A 36 23.01 21.73 15.85
C ILE A 36 22.81 23.00 16.68
N SER A 37 21.64 23.18 17.28
CA SER A 37 21.35 24.37 18.10
C SER A 37 22.27 24.43 19.32
N ARG A 38 22.38 23.32 20.08
CA ARG A 38 23.29 23.22 21.23
C ARG A 38 24.75 23.44 20.82
N PHE A 39 25.16 22.87 19.69
CA PHE A 39 26.49 23.07 19.14
C PHE A 39 26.77 24.54 18.83
N LYS A 40 25.88 25.24 18.12
CA LYS A 40 26.06 26.66 17.78
C LYS A 40 26.19 27.55 19.01
N VAL A 41 25.33 27.35 20.01
CA VAL A 41 25.34 28.15 21.25
C VAL A 41 26.63 27.89 22.03
N ASN A 42 26.94 26.62 22.30
CA ASN A 42 28.09 26.26 23.13
C ASN A 42 29.42 26.61 22.47
N GLN A 43 29.56 26.39 21.15
CA GLN A 43 30.80 26.71 20.46
C GLN A 43 31.04 28.21 20.28
N THR A 44 29.98 28.99 20.05
CA THR A 44 30.12 30.44 19.95
C THR A 44 30.58 31.02 21.29
N ALA A 45 29.98 30.57 22.40
CA ALA A 45 30.39 30.96 23.74
C ALA A 45 31.84 30.55 24.02
N LEU A 46 32.19 29.28 23.79
CA LEU A 46 33.53 28.74 24.05
C LEU A 46 34.62 29.44 23.22
N SER A 47 34.36 29.67 21.92
CA SER A 47 35.28 30.41 21.05
C SER A 47 35.43 31.87 21.47
N SER A 48 34.34 32.48 21.98
CA SER A 48 34.38 33.84 22.52
C SER A 48 35.23 33.90 23.79
N ASP A 49 35.04 32.98 24.72
CA ASP A 49 35.80 32.90 25.98
C ASP A 49 37.29 32.78 25.72
N ILE A 50 37.70 31.92 24.78
CA ILE A 50 39.13 31.72 24.46
C ILE A 50 39.73 32.98 23.83
N ARG A 51 38.99 33.68 22.97
CA ARG A 51 39.45 34.97 22.44
C ARG A 51 39.60 36.00 23.55
N THR A 52 38.65 36.07 24.48
CA THR A 52 38.73 36.96 25.64
C THR A 52 39.94 36.63 26.51
N ILE A 53 40.16 35.35 26.84
CA ILE A 53 41.32 34.89 27.62
C ILE A 53 42.62 35.25 26.91
N SER A 54 42.74 34.95 25.61
CA SER A 54 43.96 35.24 24.86
C SER A 54 44.21 36.75 24.76
N SER A 55 43.17 37.55 24.51
CA SER A 55 43.30 39.01 24.43
C SER A 55 43.66 39.63 25.78
N ALA A 56 43.05 39.14 26.87
CA ALA A 56 43.32 39.62 28.21
C ALA A 56 44.76 39.30 28.63
N PHE A 57 45.28 38.11 28.30
CA PHE A 57 46.68 37.77 28.55
C PHE A 57 47.65 38.70 27.81
N TRP A 58 47.48 38.90 26.50
CA TRP A 58 48.40 39.74 25.73
C TRP A 58 48.38 41.20 26.19
N LYS A 59 47.19 41.72 26.53
CA LYS A 59 47.07 43.08 27.07
C LYS A 59 47.71 43.19 28.46
N TYR A 60 47.50 42.19 29.31
CA TYR A 60 48.12 42.13 30.63
C TYR A 60 49.65 42.08 30.54
N ASP A 61 50.20 41.24 29.66
CA ASP A 61 51.66 41.14 29.46
C ASP A 61 52.26 42.43 28.91
N ASP A 62 51.59 43.06 27.93
CA ASP A 62 52.04 44.35 27.36
C ASP A 62 52.00 45.49 28.40
N ASP A 63 50.90 45.62 29.15
CA ASP A 63 50.80 46.63 30.21
C ASP A 63 51.89 46.44 31.28
N MET A 64 52.23 45.20 31.63
CA MET A 64 53.31 44.91 32.56
C MET A 64 54.70 45.21 32.00
N ASN A 65 54.95 44.89 30.74
CA ASN A 65 56.21 45.23 30.07
C ASN A 65 56.40 46.75 29.97
N ASN A 66 55.35 47.49 29.59
CA ASN A 66 55.36 48.94 29.51
C ASN A 66 55.56 49.59 30.90
N TYR A 67 54.86 49.08 31.93
CA TYR A 67 55.05 49.55 33.31
C TYR A 67 56.49 49.39 33.79
N ALA A 68 57.03 48.17 33.70
CA ALA A 68 58.36 47.86 34.20
C ALA A 68 59.46 48.64 33.44
N PHE A 69 59.31 48.76 32.11
CA PHE A 69 60.23 49.51 31.27
C PHE A 69 60.22 51.01 31.61
N LEU A 70 59.06 51.66 31.60
CA LEU A 70 58.95 53.10 31.86
C LEU A 70 59.39 53.45 33.29
N SER A 71 59.08 52.59 34.26
CA SER A 71 59.56 52.80 35.63
C SER A 71 61.10 52.69 35.72
N SER A 72 61.72 51.75 35.01
CA SER A 72 63.18 51.62 34.94
C SER A 72 63.89 52.85 34.38
N LEU A 73 63.20 53.63 33.53
CA LEU A 73 63.68 54.89 32.97
C LEU A 73 63.40 56.10 33.89
N GLY A 74 62.78 55.90 35.06
CA GLY A 74 62.34 56.97 35.95
C GLY A 74 61.13 57.76 35.44
N GLN A 75 60.44 57.29 34.38
CA GLN A 75 59.28 57.96 33.79
C GLN A 75 57.97 57.60 34.53
N LEU A 76 57.92 57.83 35.84
CA LEU A 76 56.83 57.36 36.70
C LEU A 76 55.45 57.90 36.31
N SER A 77 55.36 59.13 35.79
CA SER A 77 54.10 59.70 35.29
C SER A 77 53.53 58.88 34.12
N ASN A 78 54.40 58.38 33.25
CA ASN A 78 54.02 57.59 32.08
C ASN A 78 53.76 56.12 32.46
N ALA A 79 54.45 55.61 33.48
CA ALA A 79 54.25 54.25 33.99
C ALA A 79 52.94 54.10 34.78
N THR A 80 52.52 55.14 35.51
CA THR A 80 51.40 55.09 36.47
C THR A 80 50.09 54.52 35.89
N PRO A 81 49.64 54.87 34.68
CA PRO A 81 48.40 54.33 34.11
C PRO A 81 48.42 52.81 33.85
N PHE A 82 49.60 52.23 33.60
CA PHE A 82 49.73 50.81 33.27
C PHE A 82 49.53 49.89 34.49
N LYS A 83 49.85 50.36 35.70
CA LYS A 83 49.67 49.57 36.94
C LYS A 83 48.21 49.18 37.22
N PRO A 84 47.24 50.11 37.26
CA PRO A 84 45.84 49.75 37.43
C PRO A 84 45.28 49.00 36.21
N ALA A 85 45.73 49.31 34.99
CA ALA A 85 45.32 48.61 33.78
C ALA A 85 45.72 47.12 33.82
N ALA A 86 46.98 46.83 34.14
CA ALA A 86 47.49 45.47 34.32
C ALA A 86 46.70 44.69 35.39
N LYS A 87 46.33 45.32 36.50
CA LYS A 87 45.50 44.68 37.55
C LYS A 87 44.10 44.33 37.06
N VAL A 88 43.48 45.23 36.28
CA VAL A 88 42.15 44.98 35.68
C VAL A 88 42.25 43.80 34.71
N ASP A 89 43.25 43.79 33.83
CA ASP A 89 43.43 42.72 32.84
C ASP A 89 43.77 41.38 33.50
N ALA A 90 44.58 41.38 34.57
CA ALA A 90 44.86 40.18 35.38
C ALA A 90 43.58 39.58 35.98
N SER A 91 42.71 40.44 36.54
CA SER A 91 41.42 40.02 37.11
C SER A 91 40.46 39.50 36.04
N GLN A 92 40.42 40.16 34.87
CA GLN A 92 39.64 39.71 33.74
C GLN A 92 40.14 38.36 33.19
N LEU A 93 41.45 38.19 33.05
CA LEU A 93 42.07 36.94 32.62
C LEU A 93 41.73 35.81 33.61
N HIS A 94 41.97 36.03 34.90
CA HIS A 94 41.67 35.05 35.94
C HIS A 94 40.19 34.66 35.95
N SER A 95 39.27 35.63 35.97
CA SER A 95 37.83 35.34 35.96
C SER A 95 37.39 34.60 34.70
N SER A 96 37.89 34.99 33.52
CA SER A 96 37.56 34.32 32.25
C SER A 96 38.04 32.87 32.21
N VAL A 97 39.24 32.58 32.74
CA VAL A 97 39.75 31.21 32.83
C VAL A 97 38.94 30.39 33.86
N ALA A 98 38.58 30.98 35.00
CA ALA A 98 37.77 30.31 36.03
C ALA A 98 36.38 29.94 35.49
N ASP A 99 35.73 30.87 34.80
CA ASP A 99 34.44 30.65 34.13
C ASP A 99 34.52 29.52 33.09
N LEU A 100 35.59 29.51 32.30
CA LEU A 100 35.83 28.46 31.31
C LEU A 100 36.01 27.08 31.98
N ILE A 101 36.74 27.01 33.10
CA ILE A 101 36.88 25.77 33.89
C ILE A 101 35.51 25.31 34.39
N ALA A 102 34.69 26.21 34.94
CA ALA A 102 33.39 25.88 35.51
C ALA A 102 32.36 25.40 34.46
N ARG A 103 32.44 25.92 33.23
CA ARG A 103 31.51 25.56 32.14
C ARG A 103 31.94 24.33 31.33
N THR A 104 33.19 23.87 31.47
CA THR A 104 33.71 22.74 30.72
C THR A 104 33.65 21.45 31.53
N PRO A 105 33.29 20.31 30.93
CA PRO A 105 33.25 19.03 31.65
C PRO A 105 34.62 18.71 32.28
N ALA A 106 34.62 18.34 33.56
CA ALA A 106 35.82 17.94 34.27
C ALA A 106 36.53 16.79 33.54
N GLY A 107 37.85 16.91 33.38
CA GLY A 107 38.67 15.92 32.66
C GLY A 107 38.63 16.04 31.13
N SER A 108 37.80 16.91 30.55
CA SER A 108 37.90 17.22 29.12
C SER A 108 39.24 17.90 28.80
N ALA A 109 39.74 17.72 27.57
CA ALA A 109 41.01 18.33 27.15
C ALA A 109 41.01 19.87 27.31
N VAL A 110 39.86 20.52 27.06
CA VAL A 110 39.67 21.95 27.31
C VAL A 110 39.82 22.27 28.79
N ASN A 111 39.10 21.56 29.66
CA ASN A 111 39.15 21.76 31.11
C ASN A 111 40.57 21.56 31.67
N LEU A 112 41.26 20.48 31.28
CA LEU A 112 42.63 20.20 31.72
C LEU A 112 43.61 21.31 31.31
N LEU A 113 43.51 21.80 30.07
CA LEU A 113 44.33 22.93 29.61
C LEU A 113 43.96 24.24 30.32
N SER A 114 42.69 24.51 30.56
CA SER A 114 42.25 25.70 31.30
C SER A 114 42.74 25.68 32.76
N VAL A 115 42.71 24.53 33.43
CA VAL A 115 43.29 24.36 34.78
C VAL A 115 44.80 24.61 34.76
N ARG A 116 45.51 24.11 33.74
CA ARG A 116 46.94 24.41 33.57
C ARG A 116 47.17 25.91 33.36
N ILE A 117 46.42 26.55 32.47
CA ILE A 117 46.49 27.99 32.21
C ILE A 117 46.24 28.77 33.49
N MET A 118 45.24 28.40 34.30
CA MET A 118 44.97 29.05 35.59
C MET A 118 46.17 28.98 36.54
N LYS A 119 46.84 27.83 36.60
CA LYS A 119 48.07 27.68 37.38
C LYS A 119 49.15 28.64 36.89
N ASP A 120 49.33 28.74 35.58
CA ASP A 120 50.36 29.58 34.98
C ASP A 120 50.02 31.09 35.12
N VAL A 121 48.73 31.46 35.06
CA VAL A 121 48.23 32.81 35.40
C VAL A 121 48.55 33.17 36.84
N ASN A 122 48.30 32.27 37.79
CA ASN A 122 48.64 32.52 39.20
C ASN A 122 50.15 32.66 39.42
N ALA A 123 50.96 31.87 38.73
CA ALA A 123 52.41 32.01 38.76
C ALA A 123 52.88 33.35 38.18
N TYR A 124 52.28 33.79 37.07
CA TYR A 124 52.54 35.10 36.46
C TYR A 124 52.18 36.25 37.42
N ASN A 125 50.98 36.20 38.03
CA ASN A 125 50.51 37.20 38.98
C ASN A 125 51.48 37.37 40.18
N ASN A 126 52.04 36.27 40.68
CA ASN A 126 53.03 36.33 41.76
C ASN A 126 54.32 37.09 41.36
N VAL A 127 54.76 36.93 40.10
CA VAL A 127 55.91 37.70 39.57
C VAL A 127 55.54 39.17 39.46
N VAL A 128 54.35 39.48 38.95
CA VAL A 128 53.85 40.86 38.83
C VAL A 128 53.75 41.56 40.18
N ASP A 129 53.25 40.88 41.22
CA ASP A 129 53.23 41.43 42.57
C ASP A 129 54.64 41.73 43.10
N ALA A 130 55.62 40.86 42.78
CA ALA A 130 57.02 41.12 43.12
C ALA A 130 57.61 42.31 42.35
N VAL A 131 57.24 42.48 41.07
CA VAL A 131 57.60 43.66 40.25
C VAL A 131 57.03 44.94 40.88
N PHE A 132 55.73 44.95 41.20
CA PHE A 132 55.10 46.11 41.85
C PHE A 132 55.66 46.41 43.23
N SER A 133 56.07 45.39 43.98
CA SER A 133 56.71 45.55 45.28
C SER A 133 58.13 46.13 45.15
N ALA A 134 58.94 45.61 44.22
CA ALA A 134 60.28 46.13 43.96
C ALA A 134 60.23 47.61 43.51
N ASP A 135 59.28 47.92 42.62
CA ASP A 135 59.02 49.29 42.16
C ASP A 135 58.63 50.25 43.31
N ALA A 136 57.71 49.82 44.18
CA ALA A 136 57.30 50.61 45.35
C ALA A 136 58.44 50.88 46.34
N ASN A 137 59.50 50.05 46.33
CA ASN A 137 60.72 50.23 47.10
C ASN A 137 61.84 50.95 46.32
N HIS A 138 61.51 51.60 45.19
CA HIS A 138 62.44 52.28 44.30
C HIS A 138 63.55 51.39 43.73
N GLN A 139 63.34 50.06 43.68
CA GLN A 139 64.28 49.09 43.13
C GLN A 139 64.00 48.85 41.63
N TYR A 140 63.99 49.90 40.82
CA TYR A 140 63.49 49.82 39.43
C TYR A 140 64.26 48.84 38.53
N ALA A 141 65.59 48.76 38.66
CA ALA A 141 66.41 47.80 37.92
C ALA A 141 66.04 46.34 38.27
N LYS A 142 65.71 46.08 39.54
CA LYS A 142 65.26 44.77 40.00
C LYS A 142 63.86 44.46 39.47
N ALA A 143 62.94 45.43 39.51
CA ALA A 143 61.59 45.30 38.96
C ALA A 143 61.64 44.94 37.46
N LEU A 144 62.46 45.65 36.67
CA LEU A 144 62.68 45.32 35.27
C LEU A 144 63.31 43.93 35.09
N ASN A 145 64.34 43.59 35.87
CA ASN A 145 64.98 42.28 35.77
C ASN A 145 64.00 41.14 36.07
N MET A 146 63.11 41.30 37.04
CA MET A 146 62.04 40.36 37.34
C MET A 146 61.06 40.22 36.17
N GLN A 147 60.61 41.34 35.59
CA GLN A 147 59.71 41.31 34.44
C GLN A 147 60.34 40.63 33.22
N LEU A 148 61.64 40.82 32.98
CA LEU A 148 62.32 40.24 31.83
C LEU A 148 62.72 38.77 32.04
N ASN A 149 63.19 38.40 33.24
CA ASN A 149 63.84 37.10 33.49
C ASN A 149 63.05 36.19 34.44
N ALA A 150 62.42 36.72 35.48
CA ALA A 150 61.64 35.89 36.42
C ALA A 150 60.28 35.50 35.81
N ASN A 151 59.74 36.34 34.94
CA ASN A 151 58.49 36.09 34.23
C ASN A 151 58.62 35.13 33.03
N THR A 152 59.85 34.85 32.57
CA THR A 152 60.07 34.10 31.32
C THR A 152 59.41 32.72 31.33
N VAL A 153 59.43 32.01 32.47
CA VAL A 153 58.80 30.69 32.58
C VAL A 153 57.26 30.76 32.49
N PRO A 154 56.55 31.46 33.40
CA PRO A 154 55.08 31.51 33.35
C PRO A 154 54.56 32.18 32.07
N SER A 155 55.22 33.22 31.55
CA SER A 155 54.83 33.88 30.30
C SER A 155 55.01 32.96 29.08
N ASN A 156 56.13 32.23 28.97
CA ASN A 156 56.34 31.29 27.88
C ASN A 156 55.38 30.10 27.95
N ASP A 157 55.08 29.61 29.16
CA ASP A 157 54.11 28.54 29.38
C ASP A 157 52.70 28.98 28.93
N LEU A 158 52.26 30.19 29.28
CA LEU A 158 50.99 30.77 28.82
C LEU A 158 50.99 30.95 27.30
N THR A 159 52.05 31.52 26.73
CA THR A 159 52.24 31.70 25.29
C THR A 159 52.17 30.37 24.52
N ALA A 160 52.65 29.28 25.11
CA ALA A 160 52.58 27.94 24.52
C ALA A 160 51.22 27.26 24.74
N ALA A 161 50.56 27.50 25.88
CA ALA A 161 49.31 26.85 26.27
C ALA A 161 48.09 27.45 25.54
N LEU A 162 48.03 28.77 25.36
CA LEU A 162 46.88 29.44 24.75
C LEU A 162 46.60 28.99 23.30
N PRO A 163 47.60 28.89 22.38
CA PRO A 163 47.37 28.34 21.05
C PRO A 163 46.95 26.87 21.07
N LYS A 164 47.43 26.08 22.04
CA LYS A 164 46.99 24.69 22.22
C LYS A 164 45.52 24.62 22.63
N LEU A 165 45.08 25.49 23.54
CA LEU A 165 43.67 25.60 23.93
C LEU A 165 42.78 25.94 22.72
N VAL A 166 43.18 26.94 21.92
CA VAL A 166 42.49 27.30 20.66
C VAL A 166 42.40 26.08 19.73
N LYS A 167 43.51 25.37 19.53
CA LYS A 167 43.57 24.19 18.64
C LYS A 167 42.69 23.05 19.14
N VAL A 168 42.68 22.77 20.45
CA VAL A 168 41.84 21.71 21.04
C VAL A 168 40.36 22.03 20.85
N VAL A 169 39.96 23.28 21.08
CA VAL A 169 38.56 23.69 20.88
C VAL A 169 38.16 23.64 19.41
N ALA A 170 39.02 24.10 18.50
CA ALA A 170 38.78 23.98 17.06
C ALA A 170 38.69 22.51 16.61
N SER A 171 39.52 21.62 17.17
CA SER A 171 39.45 20.18 16.88
C SER A 171 38.15 19.55 17.39
N GLN A 172 37.72 19.88 18.60
CA GLN A 172 36.45 19.43 19.15
C GLN A 172 35.26 19.97 18.34
N GLN A 173 35.37 21.22 17.84
CA GLN A 173 34.41 21.82 16.93
C GLN A 173 34.26 21.01 15.64
N ASN A 174 35.38 20.72 14.99
CA ASN A 174 35.40 19.95 13.75
C ASN A 174 34.87 18.52 13.96
N SER A 175 35.23 17.84 15.05
CA SER A 175 34.71 16.51 15.37
C SER A 175 33.19 16.52 15.55
N THR A 176 32.65 17.56 16.18
CA THR A 176 31.20 17.67 16.39
C THR A 176 30.48 18.04 15.08
N LEU A 177 31.07 18.91 14.24
CA LEU A 177 30.56 19.21 12.91
C LEU A 177 30.51 17.96 12.03
N ASN A 178 31.58 17.16 12.02
CA ASN A 178 31.62 15.90 11.27
C ASN A 178 30.55 14.91 11.76
N SER A 179 30.27 14.88 13.08
CA SER A 179 29.21 14.05 13.65
C SER A 179 27.82 14.53 13.25
N ILE A 180 27.61 15.85 13.22
CA ILE A 180 26.36 16.47 12.72
C ILE A 180 26.17 16.14 11.24
N ASP A 181 27.20 16.32 10.41
CA ASP A 181 27.18 16.09 8.97
C ASP A 181 26.93 14.61 8.64
N SER A 182 27.58 13.70 9.37
CA SER A 182 27.33 12.26 9.26
C SER A 182 25.89 11.91 9.61
N ASN A 183 25.33 12.49 10.67
CA ASN A 183 23.93 12.28 11.05
C ASN A 183 22.95 12.87 10.03
N GLN A 184 23.27 14.00 9.40
CA GLN A 184 22.47 14.57 8.31
C GLN A 184 22.51 13.69 7.05
N THR A 185 23.68 13.17 6.70
CA THR A 185 23.84 12.25 5.57
C THR A 185 23.04 10.97 5.81
N LEU A 186 23.14 10.38 7.01
CA LEU A 186 22.36 9.20 7.38
C LEU A 186 20.85 9.49 7.31
N LEU A 187 20.41 10.66 7.77
CA LEU A 187 19.02 11.09 7.68
C LEU A 187 18.54 11.19 6.24
N LEU A 188 19.33 11.80 5.34
CA LEU A 188 18.99 11.91 3.92
C LEU A 188 18.92 10.54 3.25
N VAL A 189 19.89 9.66 3.50
CA VAL A 189 19.90 8.29 2.96
C VAL A 189 18.69 7.51 3.45
N THR A 190 18.40 7.57 4.75
CA THR A 190 17.22 6.90 5.33
C THR A 190 15.93 7.44 4.74
N ALA A 191 15.82 8.75 4.55
CA ALA A 191 14.65 9.38 3.93
C ALA A 191 14.46 8.96 2.47
N MET A 192 15.55 8.90 1.69
CA MET A 192 15.51 8.41 0.32
C MET A 192 15.05 6.94 0.25
N LEU A 193 15.57 6.08 1.15
CA LEU A 193 15.16 4.68 1.23
C LEU A 193 13.67 4.53 1.56
N GLU A 194 13.14 5.36 2.47
CA GLU A 194 11.71 5.34 2.80
C GLU A 194 10.84 5.75 1.59
N VAL A 195 11.24 6.77 0.84
CA VAL A 195 10.55 7.18 -0.39
C VAL A 195 10.58 6.07 -1.44
N ILE A 196 11.73 5.44 -1.67
CA ILE A 196 11.87 4.31 -2.60
C ILE A 196 10.98 3.16 -2.16
N LEU A 197 10.98 2.83 -0.87
CA LEU A 197 10.15 1.79 -0.29
C LEU A 197 8.66 2.11 -0.48
N ALA A 198 8.24 3.35 -0.23
CA ALA A 198 6.86 3.80 -0.43
C ALA A 198 6.42 3.62 -1.89
N ILE A 199 7.26 4.05 -2.86
CA ILE A 199 7.00 3.88 -4.29
C ILE A 199 6.88 2.39 -4.65
N ALA A 200 7.85 1.58 -4.22
CA ALA A 200 7.85 0.14 -4.47
C ALA A 200 6.59 -0.53 -3.91
N LEU A 201 6.12 -0.09 -2.74
CA LEU A 201 4.91 -0.59 -2.10
C LEU A 201 3.64 -0.22 -2.87
N VAL A 202 3.52 1.03 -3.34
CA VAL A 202 2.40 1.48 -4.19
C VAL A 202 2.37 0.69 -5.50
N LEU A 203 3.51 0.53 -6.17
CA LEU A 203 3.61 -0.26 -7.40
C LEU A 203 3.27 -1.72 -7.17
N GLY A 204 3.80 -2.31 -6.08
CA GLY A 204 3.52 -3.69 -5.68
C GLY A 204 2.03 -3.92 -5.41
N LEU A 205 1.38 -3.00 -4.69
CA LEU A 205 -0.06 -3.03 -4.46
C LEU A 205 -0.86 -2.90 -5.77
N GLY A 206 -0.42 -2.05 -6.70
CA GLY A 206 -1.06 -1.90 -8.01
C GLY A 206 -1.03 -3.19 -8.83
N VAL A 207 0.13 -3.85 -8.89
CA VAL A 207 0.30 -5.15 -9.57
C VAL A 207 -0.52 -6.24 -8.88
N PHE A 208 -0.51 -6.27 -7.55
CA PHE A 208 -1.28 -7.21 -6.74
C PHE A 208 -2.80 -7.05 -6.97
N PHE A 209 -3.30 -5.82 -6.89
CA PHE A 209 -4.70 -5.47 -7.15
C PHE A 209 -5.12 -5.83 -8.57
N LYS A 210 -4.27 -5.55 -9.57
CA LYS A 210 -4.51 -5.94 -10.96
C LYS A 210 -4.69 -7.46 -11.09
N LYS A 211 -3.82 -8.26 -10.46
CA LYS A 211 -3.89 -9.73 -10.56
C LYS A 211 -5.09 -10.31 -9.83
N ILE A 212 -5.48 -9.73 -8.70
CA ILE A 212 -6.47 -10.33 -7.80
C ILE A 212 -7.89 -9.83 -8.06
N VAL A 213 -8.06 -8.59 -8.49
CA VAL A 213 -9.39 -7.99 -8.73
C VAL A 213 -9.62 -7.78 -10.22
N VAL A 214 -8.70 -7.06 -10.88
CA VAL A 214 -8.93 -6.59 -12.26
C VAL A 214 -8.94 -7.74 -13.26
N SER A 215 -7.99 -8.68 -13.17
CA SER A 215 -7.94 -9.81 -14.10
C SER A 215 -9.17 -10.72 -13.96
N PRO A 216 -9.53 -11.25 -12.77
CA PRO A 216 -10.69 -12.13 -12.64
C PRO A 216 -11.99 -11.43 -13.06
N THR A 217 -12.16 -10.15 -12.74
CA THR A 217 -13.32 -9.37 -13.20
C THR A 217 -13.38 -9.25 -14.73
N ARG A 218 -12.23 -9.03 -15.38
CA ARG A 218 -12.16 -8.96 -16.85
C ARG A 218 -12.44 -10.32 -17.50
N ASP A 219 -11.94 -11.39 -16.90
CA ASP A 219 -12.12 -12.75 -17.39
C ASP A 219 -13.59 -13.19 -17.25
N LEU A 220 -14.23 -12.87 -16.12
CA LEU A 220 -15.67 -13.05 -15.90
C LEU A 220 -16.51 -12.25 -16.90
N LYS A 221 -16.17 -10.96 -17.12
CA LYS A 221 -16.86 -10.14 -18.13
C LYS A 221 -16.77 -10.79 -19.52
N ARG A 222 -15.57 -11.21 -19.93
CA ARG A 222 -15.35 -11.86 -21.23
C ARG A 222 -16.16 -13.15 -21.36
N TYR A 223 -16.22 -13.94 -20.30
CA TYR A 223 -17.02 -15.16 -20.26
C TYR A 223 -18.51 -14.88 -20.43
N LEU A 224 -19.06 -13.93 -19.67
CA LEU A 224 -20.48 -13.57 -19.75
C LEU A 224 -20.85 -13.02 -21.14
N THR A 225 -19.99 -12.21 -21.74
CA THR A 225 -20.20 -11.75 -23.12
C THR A 225 -20.25 -12.91 -24.10
N PHE A 226 -19.34 -13.89 -23.98
CA PHE A 226 -19.34 -15.07 -24.84
C PHE A 226 -20.60 -15.94 -24.66
N LEU A 227 -21.06 -16.09 -23.42
CA LEU A 227 -22.30 -16.81 -23.09
C LEU A 227 -23.52 -16.13 -23.74
N LEU A 228 -23.58 -14.79 -23.71
CA LEU A 228 -24.66 -14.01 -24.33
C LEU A 228 -24.67 -14.10 -25.86
N GLU A 229 -23.51 -14.30 -26.48
CA GLU A 229 -23.36 -14.50 -27.93
C GLU A 229 -23.71 -15.95 -28.37
N GLY A 230 -24.11 -16.82 -27.45
CA GLY A 230 -24.47 -18.22 -27.74
C GLY A 230 -23.27 -19.18 -27.79
N GLY A 231 -22.10 -18.75 -27.32
CA GLY A 231 -20.91 -19.58 -27.26
C GLY A 231 -20.88 -20.48 -26.03
N ALA A 232 -20.89 -21.81 -26.22
CA ALA A 232 -21.01 -22.79 -25.12
C ALA A 232 -19.68 -23.34 -24.54
N LYS A 233 -18.51 -22.94 -25.06
CA LYS A 233 -17.23 -23.66 -24.84
C LYS A 233 -16.08 -22.88 -24.19
N VAL A 234 -16.35 -21.84 -23.40
CA VAL A 234 -15.27 -21.25 -22.58
C VAL A 234 -15.26 -21.96 -21.23
N GLU A 235 -14.08 -22.33 -20.75
CA GLU A 235 -13.90 -22.83 -19.39
C GLU A 235 -13.56 -21.66 -18.46
N LEU A 236 -14.34 -21.49 -17.39
CA LEU A 236 -14.05 -20.56 -16.31
C LEU A 236 -13.18 -21.27 -15.29
N ASP A 237 -12.09 -20.64 -14.85
CA ASP A 237 -11.28 -21.17 -13.75
C ASP A 237 -12.09 -21.09 -12.44
N THR A 238 -12.56 -22.25 -11.98
CA THR A 238 -13.34 -22.40 -10.75
C THR A 238 -12.48 -22.88 -9.57
N THR A 239 -11.16 -22.98 -9.74
CA THR A 239 -10.25 -23.49 -8.70
C THR A 239 -9.99 -22.48 -7.58
N SER A 240 -10.25 -21.18 -7.84
CA SER A 240 -10.06 -20.14 -6.84
C SER A 240 -10.94 -20.36 -5.61
N LYS A 241 -10.37 -20.10 -4.42
CA LYS A 241 -11.03 -20.25 -3.11
C LYS A 241 -11.49 -18.91 -2.52
N ASP A 242 -11.57 -17.88 -3.34
CA ASP A 242 -12.06 -16.55 -2.98
C ASP A 242 -13.44 -16.27 -3.58
N GLU A 243 -13.94 -15.06 -3.36
CA GLU A 243 -15.26 -14.60 -3.81
C GLU A 243 -15.42 -14.68 -5.34
N PHE A 244 -14.33 -14.46 -6.09
CA PHE A 244 -14.36 -14.59 -7.55
C PHE A 244 -14.44 -16.06 -7.98
N GLY A 245 -13.82 -16.97 -7.24
CA GLY A 245 -14.01 -18.41 -7.44
C GLY A 245 -15.42 -18.89 -7.15
N ASP A 246 -16.05 -18.38 -6.08
CA ASP A 246 -17.47 -18.65 -5.79
C ASP A 246 -18.37 -18.14 -6.92
N LEU A 247 -18.14 -16.90 -7.37
CA LEU A 247 -18.89 -16.32 -8.48
C LEU A 247 -18.69 -17.10 -9.79
N ALA A 248 -17.46 -17.53 -10.10
CA ALA A 248 -17.14 -18.36 -11.24
C ALA A 248 -17.91 -19.70 -11.21
N ARG A 249 -17.99 -20.35 -10.04
CA ARG A 249 -18.77 -21.59 -9.86
C ARG A 249 -20.27 -21.39 -10.09
N VAL A 250 -20.83 -20.30 -9.58
CA VAL A 250 -22.26 -19.96 -9.80
C VAL A 250 -22.54 -19.71 -11.29
N ILE A 251 -21.66 -18.97 -11.98
CA ILE A 251 -21.80 -18.71 -13.42
C ILE A 251 -21.64 -20.00 -14.24
N ALA A 252 -20.72 -20.88 -13.87
CA ALA A 252 -20.56 -22.18 -14.52
C ALA A 252 -21.82 -23.05 -14.38
N LEU A 253 -22.42 -23.10 -13.18
CA LEU A 253 -23.69 -23.79 -12.95
C LEU A 253 -24.82 -23.17 -13.79
N PHE A 254 -24.90 -21.84 -13.83
CA PHE A 254 -25.89 -21.13 -14.65
C PHE A 254 -25.74 -21.44 -16.15
N SER A 255 -24.51 -21.44 -16.68
CA SER A 255 -24.22 -21.83 -18.06
C SER A 255 -24.62 -23.28 -18.35
N SER A 256 -24.35 -24.21 -17.43
CA SER A 256 -24.75 -25.61 -17.58
C SER A 256 -26.28 -25.73 -17.67
N THR A 257 -27.01 -25.04 -16.79
CA THR A 257 -28.47 -25.04 -16.81
C THR A 257 -29.03 -24.43 -18.10
N LEU A 258 -28.45 -23.33 -18.59
CA LEU A 258 -28.84 -22.74 -19.87
C LEU A 258 -28.63 -23.71 -21.04
N ASN A 259 -27.49 -24.40 -21.10
CA ASN A 259 -27.23 -25.39 -22.14
C ASN A 259 -28.26 -26.52 -22.11
N SER A 260 -28.60 -27.04 -20.92
CA SER A 260 -29.66 -28.05 -20.79
C SER A 260 -31.03 -27.54 -21.25
N VAL A 261 -31.36 -26.27 -21.02
CA VAL A 261 -32.60 -25.66 -21.53
C VAL A 261 -32.58 -25.53 -23.05
N VAL A 262 -31.44 -25.16 -23.65
CA VAL A 262 -31.27 -25.09 -25.11
C VAL A 262 -31.38 -26.48 -25.74
N GLU A 263 -30.77 -27.50 -25.15
CA GLU A 263 -30.88 -28.90 -25.57
C GLU A 263 -32.34 -29.38 -25.51
N ALA A 264 -33.01 -29.18 -24.36
CA ALA A 264 -34.42 -29.54 -24.21
C ALA A 264 -35.34 -28.80 -25.19
N SER A 265 -35.03 -27.53 -25.50
CA SER A 265 -35.79 -26.76 -26.51
C SER A 265 -35.58 -27.30 -27.92
N THR A 266 -34.37 -27.79 -28.23
CA THR A 266 -34.03 -28.40 -29.52
C THR A 266 -34.71 -29.76 -29.68
N GLU A 267 -34.73 -30.57 -28.62
CA GLU A 267 -35.45 -31.84 -28.55
C GLU A 267 -36.96 -31.62 -28.69
N LEU A 268 -37.53 -30.66 -27.96
CA LEU A 268 -38.94 -30.26 -28.11
C LEU A 268 -39.27 -29.82 -29.54
N GLY A 269 -38.39 -29.02 -30.17
CA GLY A 269 -38.54 -28.64 -31.57
C GLY A 269 -38.55 -29.82 -32.54
N THR A 270 -37.84 -30.90 -32.20
CA THR A 270 -37.84 -32.15 -32.96
C THR A 270 -39.14 -32.90 -32.77
N HIS A 271 -39.62 -33.05 -31.53
CA HIS A 271 -40.92 -33.66 -31.24
C HIS A 271 -42.10 -32.91 -31.86
N VAL A 272 -42.05 -31.57 -31.93
CA VAL A 272 -43.08 -30.78 -32.61
C VAL A 272 -43.12 -31.11 -34.11
N LYS A 273 -41.97 -31.30 -34.76
CA LYS A 273 -41.90 -31.74 -36.17
C LYS A 273 -42.43 -33.17 -36.36
N GLU A 274 -42.13 -34.07 -35.44
CA GLU A 274 -42.67 -35.44 -35.47
C GLU A 274 -44.20 -35.44 -35.28
N LEU A 275 -44.71 -34.59 -34.38
CA LEU A 275 -46.14 -34.40 -34.17
C LEU A 275 -46.82 -33.83 -35.43
N GLU A 276 -46.21 -32.85 -36.09
CA GLU A 276 -46.69 -32.29 -37.36
C GLU A 276 -46.76 -33.38 -38.44
N SER A 277 -45.71 -34.20 -38.57
CA SER A 277 -45.70 -35.35 -39.49
C SER A 277 -46.81 -36.37 -39.17
N THR A 278 -47.02 -36.66 -37.89
CA THR A 278 -48.07 -37.56 -37.42
C THR A 278 -49.47 -37.00 -37.70
N ALA A 279 -49.69 -35.71 -37.46
CA ALA A 279 -50.95 -35.03 -37.75
C ALA A 279 -51.28 -35.10 -39.25
N VAL A 280 -50.28 -34.90 -40.13
CA VAL A 280 -50.45 -35.08 -41.59
C VAL A 280 -50.83 -36.52 -41.94
N ALA A 281 -50.21 -37.53 -41.32
CA ALA A 281 -50.55 -38.94 -41.55
C ALA A 281 -51.98 -39.29 -41.09
N ILE A 282 -52.41 -38.76 -39.94
CA ILE A 282 -53.79 -38.91 -39.44
C ILE A 282 -54.78 -38.27 -40.41
N SER A 283 -54.51 -37.04 -40.89
CA SER A 283 -55.38 -36.36 -41.86
C SER A 283 -55.61 -37.21 -43.11
N ARG A 284 -54.53 -37.76 -43.70
CA ARG A 284 -54.61 -38.65 -44.86
C ARG A 284 -55.39 -39.93 -44.57
N THR A 285 -55.20 -40.52 -43.38
CA THR A 285 -55.93 -41.73 -42.97
C THR A 285 -57.42 -41.44 -42.78
N SER A 286 -57.77 -40.27 -42.23
CA SER A 286 -59.15 -39.82 -42.08
C SER A 286 -59.81 -39.61 -43.45
N GLU A 287 -59.13 -38.99 -44.41
CA GLU A 287 -59.61 -38.87 -45.80
C GLU A 287 -59.89 -40.23 -46.42
N SER A 288 -58.95 -41.19 -46.25
CA SER A 288 -59.15 -42.57 -46.73
C SER A 288 -60.32 -43.27 -46.03
N SER A 289 -60.54 -43.02 -44.74
CA SER A 289 -61.65 -43.62 -43.99
C SER A 289 -62.99 -43.07 -44.46
N VAL A 290 -63.08 -41.77 -44.76
CA VAL A 290 -64.27 -41.16 -45.38
C VAL A 290 -64.55 -41.79 -46.74
N ALA A 291 -63.52 -42.03 -47.56
CA ALA A 291 -63.69 -42.73 -48.84
C ALA A 291 -64.23 -44.16 -48.65
N ILE A 292 -63.69 -44.93 -47.70
CA ILE A 292 -64.16 -46.29 -47.38
C ILE A 292 -65.60 -46.27 -46.87
N VAL A 293 -65.96 -45.32 -46.00
CA VAL A 293 -67.34 -45.18 -45.50
C VAL A 293 -68.28 -44.86 -46.66
N SER A 294 -67.90 -43.96 -47.56
CA SER A 294 -68.69 -43.63 -48.74
C SER A 294 -68.87 -44.86 -49.65
N GLU A 295 -67.84 -45.67 -49.84
CA GLU A 295 -67.91 -46.93 -50.61
C GLU A 295 -68.81 -47.96 -49.89
N ALA A 296 -68.73 -48.06 -48.56
CA ALA A 296 -69.57 -48.94 -47.76
C ALA A 296 -71.04 -48.51 -47.77
N GLU A 297 -71.33 -47.20 -47.74
CA GLU A 297 -72.68 -46.67 -47.92
C GLU A 297 -73.24 -47.03 -49.30
N GLU A 298 -72.42 -46.90 -50.35
CA GLU A 298 -72.80 -47.30 -51.70
C GLU A 298 -73.08 -48.81 -51.77
N ALA A 299 -72.22 -49.63 -51.20
CA ALA A 299 -72.42 -51.08 -51.12
C ALA A 299 -73.70 -51.43 -50.32
N THR A 300 -73.96 -50.74 -49.20
CA THR A 300 -75.16 -50.91 -48.39
C THR A 300 -76.41 -50.53 -49.18
N SER A 301 -76.36 -49.45 -49.95
CA SER A 301 -77.43 -49.04 -50.86
C SER A 301 -77.72 -50.11 -51.92
N ARG A 302 -76.67 -50.68 -52.53
CA ARG A 302 -76.81 -51.82 -53.47
C ARG A 302 -77.43 -53.05 -52.79
N ILE A 303 -77.02 -53.37 -51.56
CA ILE A 303 -77.61 -54.48 -50.78
C ILE A 303 -79.09 -54.19 -50.50
N ALA A 304 -79.45 -52.99 -50.07
CA ALA A 304 -80.83 -52.60 -49.82
C ALA A 304 -81.69 -52.72 -51.08
N ALA A 305 -81.17 -52.30 -52.24
CA ALA A 305 -81.82 -52.47 -53.54
C ALA A 305 -82.02 -53.97 -53.88
N ASN A 306 -81.00 -54.80 -53.66
CA ASN A 306 -81.10 -56.24 -53.85
C ASN A 306 -82.13 -56.89 -52.91
N VAL A 307 -82.17 -56.48 -51.64
CA VAL A 307 -83.17 -56.96 -50.66
C VAL A 307 -84.58 -56.54 -51.08
N ALA A 308 -84.76 -55.32 -51.57
CA ALA A 308 -86.03 -54.86 -52.11
C ALA A 308 -86.45 -55.71 -53.33
N GLN A 309 -85.52 -55.99 -54.25
CA GLN A 309 -85.75 -56.85 -55.40
C GLN A 309 -86.12 -58.29 -54.99
N VAL A 310 -85.40 -58.85 -54.01
CA VAL A 310 -85.73 -60.17 -53.43
C VAL A 310 -87.11 -60.16 -52.79
N ASN A 311 -87.48 -59.11 -52.06
CA ASN A 311 -88.83 -58.99 -51.49
C ASN A 311 -89.91 -58.94 -52.58
N THR A 312 -89.67 -58.24 -53.69
CA THR A 312 -90.57 -58.28 -54.85
C THR A 312 -90.69 -59.69 -55.41
N ALA A 313 -89.57 -60.38 -55.63
CA ALA A 313 -89.56 -61.76 -56.11
C ALA A 313 -90.25 -62.73 -55.15
N VAL A 314 -90.11 -62.54 -53.83
CA VAL A 314 -90.84 -63.30 -52.79
C VAL A 314 -92.34 -62.98 -52.83
N GLY A 315 -92.71 -61.72 -53.09
CA GLY A 315 -94.09 -61.30 -53.32
C GLY A 315 -94.70 -62.00 -54.53
N GLU A 316 -94.01 -61.99 -55.67
CA GLU A 316 -94.40 -62.70 -56.89
C GLU A 316 -94.49 -64.21 -56.66
N LEU A 317 -93.54 -64.81 -55.93
CA LEU A 317 -93.59 -66.22 -55.54
C LEU A 317 -94.81 -66.53 -54.67
N LYS A 318 -95.16 -65.66 -53.72
CA LYS A 318 -96.36 -65.81 -52.89
C LYS A 318 -97.62 -65.76 -53.75
N GLU A 319 -97.65 -64.89 -54.75
CA GLU A 319 -98.75 -64.77 -55.69
C GLU A 319 -98.86 -66.04 -56.56
N ALA A 320 -97.75 -66.53 -57.11
CA ALA A 320 -97.69 -67.79 -57.84
C ALA A 320 -98.09 -69.00 -56.97
N ILE A 321 -97.68 -69.06 -55.70
CA ILE A 321 -98.10 -70.10 -54.76
C ILE A 321 -99.61 -70.01 -54.48
N SER A 322 -100.14 -68.79 -54.32
CA SER A 322 -101.58 -68.57 -54.15
C SER A 322 -102.36 -69.01 -55.40
N GLU A 323 -101.82 -68.76 -56.59
CA GLU A 323 -102.40 -69.19 -57.86
C GLU A 323 -102.34 -70.71 -58.03
N ILE A 324 -101.22 -71.36 -57.67
CA ILE A 324 -101.10 -72.83 -57.62
C ILE A 324 -102.09 -73.42 -56.60
N ALA A 325 -102.22 -72.80 -55.43
CA ALA A 325 -103.17 -73.25 -54.41
C ALA A 325 -104.62 -73.11 -54.89
N GLN A 326 -104.97 -72.02 -55.58
CA GLN A 326 -106.27 -71.87 -56.24
C GLN A 326 -106.46 -72.88 -57.37
N GLY A 327 -105.44 -73.11 -58.20
CA GLY A 327 -105.45 -74.10 -59.28
C GLY A 327 -105.65 -75.51 -58.74
N ALA A 328 -104.99 -75.86 -57.65
CA ALA A 328 -105.16 -77.12 -56.94
C ALA A 328 -106.57 -77.25 -56.34
N SER A 329 -107.09 -76.19 -55.73
CA SER A 329 -108.48 -76.14 -55.21
C SER A 329 -109.52 -76.31 -56.32
N LYS A 330 -109.32 -75.65 -57.48
CA LYS A 330 -110.15 -75.83 -58.69
C LYS A 330 -110.05 -77.25 -59.25
N ALA A 331 -108.87 -77.85 -59.27
CA ALA A 331 -108.69 -79.23 -59.72
C ALA A 331 -109.44 -80.21 -58.80
N VAL A 332 -109.39 -80.00 -57.48
CA VAL A 332 -110.18 -80.79 -56.51
C VAL A 332 -111.69 -80.59 -56.72
N SER A 333 -112.13 -79.37 -57.03
CA SER A 333 -113.54 -79.09 -57.40
C SER A 333 -113.98 -79.88 -58.64
N VAL A 334 -113.17 -79.91 -59.70
CA VAL A 334 -113.48 -80.65 -60.94
C VAL A 334 -113.50 -82.17 -60.70
N VAL A 335 -112.61 -82.67 -59.83
CA VAL A 335 -112.63 -84.09 -59.42
C VAL A 335 -113.91 -84.41 -58.65
N ASN A 336 -114.36 -83.54 -57.75
CA ASN A 336 -115.64 -83.72 -57.04
C ASN A 336 -116.86 -83.61 -57.97
N GLU A 337 -116.82 -82.74 -59.00
CA GLU A 337 -117.89 -82.65 -60.01
C GLU A 337 -117.93 -83.89 -60.92
N ALA A 338 -116.78 -84.49 -61.21
CA ALA A 338 -116.71 -85.75 -61.95
C ALA A 338 -117.25 -86.94 -61.15
N ASP A 339 -117.07 -86.94 -59.82
CA ASP A 339 -117.52 -88.01 -58.92
C ASP A 339 -119.05 -88.08 -58.80
N VAL A 340 -119.75 -86.94 -58.90
CA VAL A 340 -121.22 -86.85 -58.83
C VAL A 340 -121.92 -87.40 -60.08
N PHE A 341 -121.23 -87.48 -61.21
CA PHE A 341 -121.81 -88.04 -62.45
C PHE A 341 -121.67 -89.57 -62.59
N THR A 342 -120.98 -90.22 -61.65
CA THR A 342 -120.70 -91.67 -61.69
C THR A 342 -121.50 -92.53 -60.70
N SER A 343 -122.49 -91.95 -60.00
CA SER A 343 -123.35 -92.66 -59.03
C SER A 343 -124.84 -92.49 -59.33
#